data_AF-Q7U5P2-F1
#
_entry.id   AF-Q7U5P2-F1
#
_cell.length_a   1.000
_cell.length_b   1.000
_cell.length_c   1.000
_cell.angle_alpha   90.00
_cell.angle_beta   90.00
_cell.angle_gamma   90.00
#
_symmetry.space_group_name_H-M   'P 1'
#
loop_
_entity.id
_entity.type
_entity.pdbx_description
1 polymer ?
#
loop_
_entity_poly.entity_id
_entity_poly.type
_entity_poly.pdbx_seq_one_letter_code
_entity_poly.pdbx_strand_id
1 'polypeptide(L)'
;MAKKFREELERGVALCLTDAEQSFYDALADNPSAQELMKEDVLATMARELAEMLRKDATIDWQFKENVRAKLRLKIKTLLKRYKYPPDQQVTAIDLVLQQAETLGEDLIGEAA
;
A
#
# COMPACT_ATOMS: atom_id res chain seq x y z
N MET A 1 -12.56 -20.13 2.83
CA MET A 1 -11.14 -19.77 3.08
C MET A 1 -10.98 -18.25 3.10
N ALA A 2 -11.48 -17.56 4.14
CA ALA A 2 -11.33 -16.10 4.28
C ALA A 2 -11.30 -15.68 5.76
N LYS A 3 -10.69 -16.53 6.59
CA LYS A 3 -10.41 -16.26 8.02
C LYS A 3 -8.92 -16.22 8.35
N LYS A 4 -8.03 -16.40 7.37
CA LYS A 4 -6.58 -16.44 7.60
C LYS A 4 -5.91 -15.07 7.76
N PHE A 5 -6.62 -13.96 7.55
CA PHE A 5 -6.03 -12.62 7.61
C PHE A 5 -6.22 -11.91 8.95
N ARG A 6 -7.13 -12.37 9.81
CA ARG A 6 -7.42 -11.67 11.08
C ARG A 6 -6.48 -12.06 12.22
N GLU A 7 -5.92 -13.27 12.20
CA GLU A 7 -5.06 -13.76 13.29
C GLU A 7 -3.57 -13.43 13.10
N GLU A 8 -3.13 -13.07 11.89
CA GLU A 8 -1.74 -12.65 11.63
C GLU A 8 -1.51 -11.14 11.91
N LEU A 9 -2.61 -10.37 11.97
CA LEU A 9 -2.62 -8.93 12.26
C LEU A 9 -2.56 -8.59 13.76
N GLU A 10 -2.87 -9.55 14.65
CA GLU A 10 -2.91 -9.32 16.11
C GLU A 10 -1.55 -9.47 16.82
N ARG A 11 -0.46 -9.75 16.09
CA ARG A 11 0.92 -9.80 16.64
C ARG A 11 1.85 -8.81 15.97
N GLY A 12 1.94 -7.60 16.50
CA GLY A 12 3.04 -6.69 16.19
C GLY A 12 4.39 -7.12 16.79
N VAL A 13 5.02 -8.25 16.40
CA VAL A 13 6.24 -8.71 17.13
C VAL A 13 7.54 -8.71 16.31
N ALA A 14 7.52 -8.41 15.02
CA ALA A 14 8.75 -8.03 14.33
C ALA A 14 8.39 -7.07 13.20
N LEU A 15 8.72 -5.79 13.33
CA LEU A 15 8.67 -4.85 12.20
C LEU A 15 9.80 -5.20 11.21
N CYS A 16 9.76 -6.40 10.62
CA CYS A 16 10.42 -6.68 9.35
C CYS A 16 9.51 -6.16 8.24
N LEU A 17 9.24 -4.84 8.27
CA LEU A 17 8.60 -4.18 7.13
C LEU A 17 9.55 -4.35 5.95
N THR A 18 9.04 -4.90 4.85
CA THR A 18 9.84 -4.97 3.63
C THR A 18 10.11 -3.56 3.10
N ASP A 19 11.11 -3.42 2.24
CA ASP A 19 11.49 -2.11 1.68
C ASP A 19 10.28 -1.42 1.02
N ALA A 20 9.42 -2.25 0.41
CA ALA A 20 8.17 -1.80 -0.18
C ALA A 20 7.16 -1.27 0.84
N GLU A 21 6.92 -1.99 1.94
CA GLU A 21 5.99 -1.56 2.99
C GLU A 21 6.45 -0.26 3.66
N GLN A 22 7.75 -0.10 3.87
CA GLN A 22 8.31 1.15 4.41
C GLN A 22 8.12 2.32 3.45
N SER A 23 8.37 2.12 2.16
CA SER A 23 8.17 3.14 1.14
C SER A 23 6.70 3.55 1.01
N PHE A 24 5.75 2.61 1.14
CA PHE A 24 4.34 2.94 1.15
C PHE A 24 3.91 3.66 2.43
N TYR A 25 4.47 3.28 3.58
CA TYR A 25 4.24 4.01 4.82
C TYR A 25 4.71 5.45 4.70
N ASP A 26 5.92 5.68 4.18
CA ASP A 26 6.47 7.01 3.95
C ASP A 26 5.61 7.82 2.97
N ALA A 27 5.19 7.22 1.85
CA ALA A 27 4.30 7.87 0.88
C ALA A 27 2.92 8.25 1.45
N LEU A 28 2.38 7.47 2.38
CA LEU A 28 1.14 7.81 3.09
C LEU A 28 1.40 8.87 4.15
N ALA A 29 2.48 8.74 4.91
CA ALA A 29 2.87 9.66 5.97
C ALA A 29 3.34 11.02 5.44
N ASP A 30 3.83 11.12 4.19
CA ASP A 30 4.19 12.39 3.55
C ASP A 30 3.01 13.36 3.45
N ASN A 31 1.77 12.86 3.58
CA ASN A 31 0.58 13.69 3.57
C ASN A 31 0.31 14.27 4.98
N PRO A 32 0.41 15.60 5.17
CA PRO A 32 0.23 16.24 6.48
C PRO A 32 -1.14 15.93 7.09
N SER A 33 -2.20 15.94 6.25
CA SER A 33 -3.56 15.63 6.69
C SER A 33 -3.72 14.18 7.15
N ALA A 34 -2.92 13.25 6.65
CA ALA A 34 -2.97 11.87 7.09
C ALA A 34 -2.29 11.70 8.46
N GLN A 35 -1.15 12.39 8.68
CA GLN A 35 -0.48 12.39 9.98
C GLN A 35 -1.33 13.03 11.09
N GLU A 36 -2.05 14.11 10.77
CA GLU A 36 -2.87 14.82 11.77
C GLU A 36 -4.17 14.08 12.12
N LEU A 37 -4.75 13.35 11.15
CA LEU A 37 -6.06 12.71 11.31
C LEU A 37 -5.97 11.21 11.61
N MET A 38 -4.83 10.57 11.35
CA MET A 38 -4.66 9.11 11.47
C MET A 38 -3.56 8.77 12.47
N LYS A 39 -3.76 7.67 13.19
CA LYS A 39 -2.72 7.12 14.08
C LYS A 39 -1.67 6.40 13.24
N GLU A 40 -0.42 6.43 13.67
CA GLU A 40 0.71 5.73 13.03
C GLU A 40 0.42 4.24 12.81
N ASP A 41 -0.25 3.58 13.78
CA ASP A 41 -0.68 2.19 13.69
C ASP A 41 -1.63 1.91 12.50
N VAL A 42 -2.51 2.86 12.19
CA VAL A 42 -3.44 2.76 11.06
C VAL A 42 -2.70 2.94 9.75
N LEU A 43 -1.77 3.90 9.68
CA LEU A 43 -0.94 4.13 8.48
C LEU A 43 -0.05 2.93 8.18
N ALA A 44 0.56 2.33 9.20
CA ALA A 44 1.36 1.12 9.07
C ALA A 44 0.51 -0.07 8.59
N THR A 45 -0.69 -0.23 9.14
CA THR A 45 -1.64 -1.28 8.70
C THR A 45 -2.07 -1.06 7.24
N MET A 46 -2.33 0.18 6.84
CA MET A 46 -2.67 0.53 5.47
C MET A 46 -1.53 0.24 4.49
N ALA A 47 -0.29 0.59 4.85
CA ALA A 47 0.89 0.36 4.02
C ALA A 47 1.09 -1.14 3.74
N ARG A 48 0.95 -1.98 4.77
CA ARG A 48 1.00 -3.44 4.61
C ARG A 48 -0.11 -3.97 3.71
N GLU A 49 -1.36 -3.54 3.95
CA GLU A 49 -2.49 -4.00 3.14
C GLU A 49 -2.36 -3.55 1.68
N LEU A 50 -1.78 -2.37 1.43
CA LEU A 50 -1.42 -1.90 0.10
C LEU A 50 -0.33 -2.75 -0.55
N ALA A 51 0.76 -3.05 0.17
CA ALA A 51 1.84 -3.89 -0.32
C ALA A 51 1.35 -5.30 -0.68
N GLU A 52 0.53 -5.91 0.17
CA GLU A 52 -0.04 -7.23 -0.11
C GLU A 52 -1.03 -7.23 -1.26
N MET A 53 -1.85 -6.19 -1.39
CA MET A 53 -2.75 -6.01 -2.53
C MET A 53 -1.94 -5.86 -3.82
N LEU A 54 -0.90 -5.01 -3.78
CA LEU A 54 0.00 -4.83 -4.90
C LEU A 54 0.72 -6.14 -5.22
N ARG A 55 1.27 -6.88 -4.27
CA ARG A 55 1.92 -8.18 -4.51
C ARG A 55 0.98 -9.21 -5.15
N LYS A 56 -0.31 -9.22 -4.79
CA LYS A 56 -1.32 -10.11 -5.39
C LYS A 56 -1.72 -9.70 -6.81
N ASP A 57 -1.75 -8.39 -7.10
CA ASP A 57 -2.18 -7.83 -8.38
C ASP A 57 -1.00 -7.54 -9.34
N ALA A 58 0.21 -7.34 -8.82
CA ALA A 58 1.48 -7.10 -9.51
C ALA A 58 1.95 -8.41 -10.11
N THR A 59 1.23 -8.86 -11.12
CA THR A 59 1.79 -9.73 -12.14
C THR A 59 2.79 -8.92 -12.95
N ILE A 60 3.89 -9.57 -13.39
CA ILE A 60 5.09 -8.99 -14.03
C ILE A 60 4.80 -7.87 -15.07
N ASP A 61 3.63 -7.89 -15.72
CA ASP A 61 3.24 -6.95 -16.78
C ASP A 61 2.67 -5.59 -16.34
N TRP A 62 2.54 -5.29 -15.05
CA TRP A 62 1.83 -4.08 -14.62
C TRP A 62 2.57 -2.77 -14.97
N GLN A 63 3.91 -2.80 -15.05
CA GLN A 63 4.74 -1.67 -15.51
C GLN A 63 4.49 -1.30 -16.98
N PHE A 64 3.93 -2.21 -17.78
CA PHE A 64 3.71 -2.00 -19.22
C PHE A 64 2.23 -1.81 -19.60
N LYS A 65 1.30 -1.95 -18.65
CA LYS A 65 -0.15 -1.90 -18.94
C LYS A 65 -0.86 -0.78 -18.19
N GLU A 66 -1.17 0.31 -18.89
CA GLU A 66 -2.02 1.41 -18.38
C GLU A 66 -3.35 0.93 -17.78
N ASN A 67 -3.94 -0.13 -18.35
CA ASN A 67 -5.16 -0.76 -17.84
C ASN A 67 -5.00 -1.34 -16.42
N VAL A 68 -3.82 -1.85 -16.06
CA VAL A 68 -3.55 -2.36 -14.71
C VAL A 68 -3.34 -1.20 -13.75
N ARG A 69 -2.60 -0.16 -14.15
CA ARG A 69 -2.42 1.07 -13.36
C ARG A 69 -3.76 1.74 -13.04
N ALA A 70 -4.67 1.83 -14.00
CA ALA A 70 -6.01 2.38 -13.78
C ALA A 70 -6.83 1.55 -12.77
N LYS A 71 -6.74 0.22 -12.83
CA LYS A 71 -7.39 -0.67 -11.86
C LYS A 71 -6.77 -0.55 -10.46
N LEU A 72 -5.45 -0.49 -10.36
CA LEU A 72 -4.73 -0.28 -9.10
C LEU A 72 -5.11 1.05 -8.47
N ARG A 73 -5.11 2.15 -9.24
CA ARG A 73 -5.59 3.48 -8.79
C ARG A 73 -6.96 3.39 -8.13
N LEU A 74 -7.92 2.71 -8.78
CA LEU A 74 -9.27 2.57 -8.25
C LEU A 74 -9.32 1.73 -6.96
N LYS A 75 -8.52 0.66 -6.89
CA LYS A 75 -8.40 -0.19 -5.70
C LYS A 75 -7.79 0.57 -4.51
N ILE A 76 -6.64 1.22 -4.73
CA ILE A 76 -5.97 2.06 -3.72
C ILE A 76 -6.93 3.16 -3.24
N LYS A 77 -7.61 3.85 -4.16
CA LYS A 77 -8.64 4.85 -3.81
C LYS A 77 -9.74 4.27 -2.92
N THR A 78 -10.22 3.08 -3.24
CA THR A 78 -11.26 2.42 -2.45
C THR A 78 -10.75 2.05 -1.05
N LEU A 79 -9.49 1.59 -0.96
CA LEU A 79 -8.83 1.24 0.28
C LEU A 79 -8.63 2.48 1.18
N LEU A 80 -8.00 3.54 0.66
CA LEU A 80 -7.86 4.83 1.35
C LEU A 80 -9.20 5.35 1.90
N LYS A 81 -10.27 5.24 1.11
CA LYS A 81 -11.63 5.65 1.54
C LYS A 81 -12.17 4.80 2.69
N ARG A 82 -11.87 3.49 2.73
CA ARG A 82 -12.28 2.60 3.83
C ARG A 82 -11.59 2.99 5.14
N TYR A 83 -10.33 3.38 5.08
CA TYR A 83 -9.57 3.82 6.24
C TYR A 83 -9.85 5.27 6.65
N LYS A 84 -10.78 5.96 5.98
CA LYS A 84 -11.10 7.39 6.19
C LYS A 84 -9.92 8.33 5.93
N TYR A 85 -9.07 7.97 4.98
CA TYR A 85 -8.02 8.85 4.50
C TYR A 85 -8.62 10.15 3.94
N PRO A 86 -8.05 11.33 4.25
CA PRO A 86 -8.58 12.60 3.79
C PRO A 86 -8.61 12.64 2.25
N PRO A 87 -9.75 13.03 1.63
CA PRO A 87 -9.88 13.08 0.18
C PRO A 87 -9.01 14.17 -0.47
N ASP A 88 -8.56 15.15 0.32
CA ASP A 88 -7.82 16.33 -0.13
C ASP A 88 -6.52 15.97 -0.87
N GLN A 89 -5.75 15.04 -0.30
CA GLN A 89 -4.48 14.56 -0.87
C GLN A 89 -4.53 13.09 -1.25
N GLN A 90 -5.73 12.52 -1.37
CA GLN A 90 -5.90 11.11 -1.71
C GLN A 90 -5.33 10.80 -3.10
N VAL A 91 -5.48 11.72 -4.06
CA VAL A 91 -4.95 11.55 -5.42
C VAL A 91 -3.42 11.57 -5.41
N THR A 92 -2.81 12.48 -4.66
CA THR A 92 -1.35 12.58 -4.49
C THR A 92 -0.80 11.32 -3.83
N ALA A 93 -1.40 10.86 -2.73
CA ALA A 93 -1.02 9.64 -2.05
C ALA A 93 -1.10 8.41 -2.97
N ILE A 94 -2.14 8.31 -3.81
CA ILE A 94 -2.26 7.23 -4.80
C ILE A 94 -1.11 7.29 -5.81
N ASP A 95 -0.77 8.48 -6.31
CA ASP A 95 0.28 8.62 -7.32
C ASP A 95 1.66 8.30 -6.74
N LEU A 96 1.96 8.79 -5.53
CA LEU A 96 3.18 8.46 -4.80
C LEU A 96 3.31 6.95 -4.57
N VAL A 97 2.26 6.29 -4.08
CA VAL A 97 2.24 4.84 -3.88
C VAL A 97 2.48 4.09 -5.19
N LEU A 98 1.95 4.57 -6.31
CA LEU A 98 2.21 3.96 -7.62
C LEU A 98 3.66 4.16 -8.06
N GLN A 99 4.20 5.37 -7.91
CA GLN A 99 5.60 5.63 -8.26
C GLN A 99 6.57 4.81 -7.42
N GLN A 100 6.29 4.67 -6.12
CA GLN A 100 7.08 3.81 -5.24
C GLN A 100 6.96 2.35 -5.66
N ALA A 101 5.74 1.88 -5.94
CA ALA A 101 5.54 0.54 -6.46
C ALA A 101 6.31 0.33 -7.78
N GLU A 102 6.38 1.32 -8.67
CA GLU A 102 7.06 1.21 -9.97
C GLU A 102 8.57 1.04 -9.77
N THR A 103 9.12 1.74 -8.78
CA THR A 103 10.54 1.67 -8.38
C THR A 103 10.85 0.36 -7.67
N LEU A 104 9.94 -0.11 -6.83
CA LEU A 104 10.05 -1.35 -6.06
C LEU A 104 9.57 -2.58 -6.84
N GLY A 105 9.14 -2.42 -8.10
CA GLY A 105 8.48 -3.45 -8.87
C GLY A 105 9.34 -4.70 -9.07
N GLU A 106 10.65 -4.56 -9.15
CA GLU A 106 11.60 -5.67 -9.20
C GLU A 106 11.83 -6.31 -7.82
N ASP A 107 11.87 -5.50 -6.76
CA ASP A 107 12.11 -5.93 -5.37
C ASP A 107 10.90 -6.71 -4.80
N LEU A 108 9.68 -6.21 -5.06
CA LEU A 108 8.40 -6.85 -4.73
C LEU A 108 8.26 -8.27 -5.32
N ILE A 109 8.93 -8.53 -6.45
CA ILE A 109 8.92 -9.81 -7.15
C ILE A 109 10.09 -10.69 -6.67
N GLY A 110 11.23 -10.09 -6.36
CA GLY A 110 12.43 -10.78 -5.84
C GLY A 110 12.25 -11.40 -4.45
N GLU A 111 11.46 -10.79 -3.57
CA GLU A 111 11.17 -11.29 -2.21
C GLU A 111 10.19 -12.49 -2.17
N ALA A 112 9.81 -13.07 -3.32
CA ALA A 112 8.94 -14.24 -3.40
C ALA A 112 9.67 -15.59 -3.60
N ALA A 113 11.01 -15.58 -3.64
CA ALA A 113 11.86 -16.75 -3.89
C ALA A 113 12.38 -17.42 -2.62
#